data_AF-A0AAE0QTG9-F1
#
_entry.id   AF-A0AAE0QTG9-F1
#
_cell.length_a   1.000
_cell.length_b   1.000
_cell.length_c   1.000
_cell.angle_alpha   90.00
_cell.angle_beta   90.00
_cell.angle_gamma   90.00
#
_symmetry.space_group_name_H-M   'P 1'
#
loop_
_entity.id
_entity.type
_entity.pdbx_description
1 polymer ?
#
loop_
_entity_poly.entity_id
_entity_poly.type
_entity_poly.pdbx_seq_one_letter_code
_entity_poly.pdbx_strand_id
1 'polypeptide(L)'
;MWLKTCLVIFMPVAFLENFMKALEKDAEERRNRRQVKEKEANALKEKGNKAFALEDYELAFKLYTEGLEQLRDMPALYTNRAQALIKLKKFKEAISDCEWALKCNDKCIKAYIHMGRAHLGLKHFTESRRCYEKILDLAPERETLVKDYLTRVDLEEKKTFQEETALGELNSGKEGARVILDLLTKLDRPNEHNLYYCGGSELLTHAVTDNTGQTLFRLNSGFSVIAGNQNIQSCLMQTSKEPHSRDLCVAVLRLWTKVCSGNEENQQLLLQCLSTREQIVLLLTSTSLAVQQKCLTLIHMYCQSQHGRRLVIENLDLIRMAEILMDCVCKGDKSRTMALSILENLAGENKFRIRSRESFTKVFAPPFEHLLENVTASSQGLLPCLISVIGAMSVDEVVINKLASREEFWKSSFSAMGQCASCEYRSILYPLLGLMIKIASNRASVIQEYAVVGCKRCLALLSDPDGGIITRAVGLLSVVLPKSAAATQEVVQQGVVKKLLKILKVEGQTSSRYSIKAMAVCTASGQQACEELVKLDKRLVTMRKLLGSSDELVVGNAALCLGHCLAVKGTATGLLGTDCVIVLLRHAAGKSKRVDVQQNAAITLGKLCRVEPRLDVWGQNAYFHSAKESP
;
A
#
# COMPACT_ATOMS: atom_id res chain seq x y z
N MET A 1 26.09 -32.09 -50.96
CA MET A 1 26.87 -31.14 -51.78
C MET A 1 26.90 -31.54 -53.26
N TRP A 2 26.97 -32.84 -53.60
CA TRP A 2 26.93 -33.33 -54.99
C TRP A 2 25.57 -33.19 -55.72
N LEU A 3 24.44 -33.20 -55.01
CA LEU A 3 23.11 -32.93 -55.59
C LEU A 3 22.85 -31.43 -55.89
N LYS A 4 23.61 -30.51 -55.29
CA LYS A 4 23.48 -29.07 -55.56
C LYS A 4 24.22 -28.62 -56.82
N THR A 5 25.22 -29.37 -57.28
CA THR A 5 26.05 -28.99 -58.44
C THR A 5 25.50 -29.51 -59.77
N CYS A 6 24.75 -30.63 -59.78
CA CYS A 6 24.16 -31.16 -61.02
C CYS A 6 22.81 -30.54 -61.40
N LEU A 7 22.03 -30.01 -60.44
CA LEU A 7 20.72 -29.39 -60.73
C LEU A 7 20.81 -27.98 -61.33
N VAL A 8 21.94 -27.29 -61.20
CA VAL A 8 22.06 -25.85 -61.55
C VAL A 8 22.55 -25.62 -62.98
N ILE A 9 23.11 -26.63 -63.66
CA ILE A 9 23.84 -26.43 -64.93
C ILE A 9 23.03 -26.84 -66.19
N PHE A 10 21.93 -27.60 -66.07
CA PHE A 10 21.11 -28.04 -67.22
C PHE A 10 19.58 -28.00 -67.01
N MET A 11 19.06 -27.30 -65.99
CA MET A 11 17.61 -27.05 -65.91
C MET A 11 17.26 -25.83 -66.77
N PRO A 12 16.37 -25.96 -67.78
CA PRO A 12 15.86 -24.80 -68.51
C PRO A 12 15.26 -23.81 -67.52
N VAL A 13 15.48 -22.50 -67.72
CA VAL A 13 14.89 -21.44 -66.88
C VAL A 13 13.38 -21.64 -66.68
N ALA A 14 12.69 -22.08 -67.74
CA ALA A 14 11.26 -22.42 -67.71
C ALA A 14 10.89 -23.56 -66.74
N PHE A 15 11.76 -24.56 -66.54
CA PHE A 15 11.51 -25.65 -65.60
C PHE A 15 11.68 -25.19 -64.14
N LEU A 16 12.67 -24.34 -63.87
CA LEU A 16 12.85 -23.72 -62.54
C LEU A 16 11.67 -22.79 -62.20
N GLU A 17 11.21 -21.97 -63.15
CA GLU A 17 10.04 -21.11 -62.98
C GLU A 17 8.76 -21.90 -62.70
N ASN A 18 8.52 -22.99 -63.43
CA ASN A 18 7.36 -23.85 -63.21
C ASN A 18 7.41 -24.57 -61.85
N PHE A 19 8.59 -24.99 -61.41
CA PHE A 19 8.80 -25.59 -60.09
C PHE A 19 8.54 -24.58 -58.96
N MET A 20 9.05 -23.34 -59.09
CA MET A 20 8.80 -22.28 -58.13
C MET A 20 7.31 -21.91 -58.04
N LYS A 21 6.60 -21.79 -59.18
CA LYS A 21 5.14 -21.58 -59.21
C LYS A 21 4.36 -22.70 -58.52
N ALA A 22 4.78 -23.96 -58.69
CA ALA A 22 4.16 -25.10 -58.02
C ALA A 22 4.39 -25.07 -56.50
N LEU A 23 5.60 -24.73 -56.05
CA LEU A 23 5.92 -24.55 -54.63
C LEU A 23 5.12 -23.40 -54.00
N GLU A 24 5.00 -22.27 -54.69
CA GLU A 24 4.19 -21.12 -54.25
C GLU A 24 2.72 -21.49 -54.11
N LYS A 25 2.15 -22.20 -55.10
CA LYS A 25 0.77 -22.68 -55.05
C LYS A 25 0.53 -23.63 -53.87
N ASP A 26 1.41 -24.61 -53.67
CA ASP A 26 1.32 -25.58 -52.57
C ASP A 26 1.52 -24.90 -51.19
N ALA A 27 2.42 -23.91 -51.09
CA ALA A 27 2.57 -23.09 -49.89
C ALA A 27 1.29 -22.28 -49.57
N GLU A 28 0.68 -21.66 -50.58
CA GLU A 28 -0.56 -20.89 -50.43
C GLU A 28 -1.75 -21.80 -50.06
N GLU A 29 -1.86 -22.98 -50.66
CA GLU A 29 -2.86 -23.98 -50.27
C GLU A 29 -2.68 -24.46 -48.82
N ARG A 30 -1.44 -24.72 -48.37
CA ARG A 30 -1.17 -25.06 -46.95
C ARG A 30 -1.54 -23.92 -46.01
N ARG A 31 -1.22 -22.68 -46.41
CA ARG A 31 -1.59 -21.48 -45.65
C ARG A 31 -3.11 -21.36 -45.51
N ASN A 32 -3.84 -21.54 -46.60
CA ASN A 32 -5.30 -21.48 -46.61
C ASN A 32 -5.93 -22.59 -45.76
N ARG A 33 -5.45 -23.84 -45.87
CA ARG A 33 -5.88 -24.94 -44.99
C ARG A 33 -5.61 -24.64 -43.51
N ARG A 34 -4.45 -24.08 -43.18
CA ARG A 34 -4.11 -23.67 -41.81
C ARG A 34 -5.03 -22.56 -41.31
N GLN A 35 -5.33 -21.55 -42.13
CA GLN A 35 -6.25 -20.47 -41.74
C GLN A 35 -7.67 -20.98 -41.42
N VAL A 36 -8.18 -21.95 -42.19
CA VAL A 36 -9.49 -22.57 -41.91
C VAL A 36 -9.46 -23.30 -40.56
N LYS A 37 -8.47 -24.17 -40.35
CA LYS A 37 -8.28 -24.87 -39.08
C LYS A 37 -8.08 -23.92 -37.90
N GLU A 38 -7.41 -22.80 -38.11
CA GLU A 38 -7.22 -21.76 -37.11
C GLU A 38 -8.51 -21.05 -36.73
N LYS A 39 -9.37 -20.75 -37.71
CA LYS A 39 -10.71 -20.20 -37.45
C LYS A 39 -11.57 -21.20 -36.67
N GLU A 40 -11.56 -22.47 -37.05
CA GLU A 40 -12.32 -23.53 -36.36
C GLU A 40 -11.82 -23.76 -34.93
N ALA A 41 -10.50 -23.89 -34.74
CA ALA A 41 -9.88 -24.02 -33.42
C ALA A 41 -10.20 -22.82 -32.52
N ASN A 42 -10.15 -21.60 -33.06
CA ASN A 42 -10.53 -20.40 -32.32
C ASN A 42 -12.02 -20.39 -31.95
N ALA A 43 -12.91 -20.81 -32.85
CA ALA A 43 -14.34 -20.91 -32.55
C ALA A 43 -14.62 -21.92 -31.43
N LEU A 44 -13.96 -23.08 -31.46
CA LEU A 44 -14.05 -24.11 -30.42
C LEU A 44 -13.47 -23.61 -29.09
N LYS A 45 -12.33 -22.92 -29.13
CA LYS A 45 -11.74 -22.24 -27.96
C LYS A 45 -12.73 -21.26 -27.33
N GLU A 46 -13.40 -20.42 -28.11
CA GLU A 46 -14.38 -19.47 -27.56
C GLU A 46 -15.64 -20.16 -27.02
N LYS A 47 -16.11 -21.24 -27.65
CA LYS A 47 -17.18 -22.07 -27.08
C LYS A 47 -16.75 -22.70 -25.75
N GLY A 48 -15.53 -23.22 -25.68
CA GLY A 48 -14.96 -23.77 -24.45
C GLY A 48 -14.82 -22.71 -23.36
N ASN A 49 -14.40 -21.49 -23.71
CA ASN A 49 -14.33 -20.36 -22.77
C ASN A 49 -15.70 -20.04 -22.18
N LYS A 50 -16.76 -20.07 -23.00
CA LYS A 50 -18.15 -19.86 -22.54
C LYS A 50 -18.60 -20.99 -21.62
N ALA A 51 -18.36 -22.25 -21.97
CA ALA A 51 -18.67 -23.39 -21.10
C ALA A 51 -17.94 -23.29 -19.76
N PHE A 52 -16.65 -22.91 -19.78
CA PHE A 52 -15.86 -22.70 -18.57
C PHE A 52 -16.43 -21.57 -17.69
N ALA A 53 -16.88 -20.47 -18.29
CA ALA A 53 -17.51 -19.36 -17.58
C ALA A 53 -18.87 -19.74 -16.97
N LEU A 54 -19.56 -20.74 -17.53
CA LEU A 54 -20.76 -21.36 -16.98
C LEU A 54 -20.47 -22.48 -15.97
N GLU A 55 -19.20 -22.67 -15.60
CA GLU A 55 -18.71 -23.73 -14.69
C GLU A 55 -18.95 -25.17 -15.19
N ASP A 56 -19.29 -25.36 -16.46
CA ASP A 56 -19.34 -26.67 -17.11
C ASP A 56 -17.93 -27.04 -17.62
N TYR A 57 -17.12 -27.53 -16.68
CA TYR A 57 -15.70 -27.81 -16.91
C TYR A 57 -15.50 -29.04 -17.81
N GLU A 58 -16.43 -30.00 -17.78
CA GLU A 58 -16.46 -31.20 -18.59
C GLU A 58 -16.72 -30.86 -20.06
N LEU A 59 -17.71 -30.01 -20.35
CA LEU A 59 -17.95 -29.52 -21.70
C LEU A 59 -16.80 -28.65 -22.19
N ALA A 60 -16.27 -27.77 -21.33
CA ALA A 60 -15.09 -26.96 -21.68
C ALA A 60 -13.91 -27.84 -22.08
N PHE A 61 -13.61 -28.90 -21.30
CA PHE A 61 -12.57 -29.87 -21.59
C PHE A 61 -12.76 -30.55 -22.96
N LYS A 62 -13.99 -30.98 -23.30
CA LYS A 62 -14.32 -31.57 -24.60
C LYS A 62 -14.08 -30.58 -25.74
N LEU A 63 -14.63 -29.37 -25.63
CA LEU A 63 -14.51 -28.33 -26.67
C LEU A 63 -13.05 -27.91 -26.91
N TYR A 64 -12.24 -27.80 -25.85
CA TYR A 64 -10.81 -27.54 -26.03
C TYR A 64 -10.07 -28.71 -26.68
N THR A 65 -10.48 -29.95 -26.37
CA THR A 65 -9.91 -31.15 -27.01
C THR A 65 -10.24 -31.19 -28.50
N GLU A 66 -11.49 -30.95 -28.88
CA GLU A 66 -11.89 -30.80 -30.29
C GLU A 66 -11.11 -29.66 -30.97
N GLY A 67 -10.86 -28.55 -30.28
CA GLY A 67 -10.02 -27.46 -30.79
C GLY A 67 -8.59 -27.92 -31.08
N LEU A 68 -8.00 -28.74 -30.20
CA LEU A 68 -6.65 -29.29 -30.36
C LEU A 68 -6.58 -30.34 -31.46
N GLU A 69 -7.68 -31.01 -31.79
CA GLU A 69 -7.77 -31.88 -32.96
C GLU A 69 -7.66 -31.09 -34.27
N GLN A 70 -8.16 -29.84 -34.30
CA GLN A 70 -7.99 -28.93 -35.43
C GLN A 70 -6.57 -28.37 -35.53
N LEU A 71 -6.04 -27.84 -34.41
CA LEU A 71 -4.68 -27.30 -34.32
C LEU A 71 -3.97 -27.73 -33.04
N ARG A 72 -2.97 -28.60 -33.21
CA ARG A 72 -2.17 -29.16 -32.11
C ARG A 72 -1.06 -28.23 -31.60
N ASP A 73 -0.72 -27.18 -32.34
CA ASP A 73 0.36 -26.24 -32.03
C ASP A 73 -0.16 -24.91 -31.46
N MET A 74 -1.32 -24.95 -30.76
CA MET A 74 -1.95 -23.77 -30.18
C MET A 74 -1.84 -23.75 -28.64
N PRO A 75 -0.85 -23.05 -28.04
CA PRO A 75 -0.61 -23.05 -26.59
C PRO A 75 -1.84 -22.67 -25.75
N ALA A 76 -2.66 -21.74 -26.25
CA ALA A 76 -3.83 -21.24 -25.54
C ALA A 76 -4.85 -22.34 -25.23
N LEU A 77 -5.07 -23.27 -26.16
CA LEU A 77 -6.00 -24.39 -25.97
C LEU A 77 -5.50 -25.35 -24.89
N TYR A 78 -4.21 -25.69 -24.88
CA TYR A 78 -3.63 -26.49 -23.80
C TYR A 78 -3.74 -25.80 -22.44
N THR A 79 -3.41 -24.51 -22.34
CA THR A 79 -3.53 -23.81 -21.04
C THR A 79 -4.98 -23.72 -20.55
N ASN A 80 -5.93 -23.52 -21.47
CA ASN A 80 -7.35 -23.46 -21.11
C ASN A 80 -7.90 -24.83 -20.72
N ARG A 81 -7.46 -25.90 -21.40
CA ARG A 81 -7.80 -27.28 -21.04
C ARG A 81 -7.18 -27.70 -19.72
N ALA A 82 -5.92 -27.34 -19.46
CA ALA A 82 -5.27 -27.52 -18.16
C ALA A 82 -6.04 -26.83 -17.04
N GLN A 83 -6.55 -25.62 -17.26
CA GLN A 83 -7.37 -24.92 -16.29
C GLN A 83 -8.68 -25.66 -15.99
N ALA A 84 -9.35 -26.20 -17.00
CA ALA A 84 -10.54 -27.06 -16.82
C ALA A 84 -10.18 -28.34 -16.04
N LEU A 85 -9.09 -29.02 -16.41
CA LEU A 85 -8.61 -30.23 -15.72
C LEU A 85 -8.29 -29.97 -14.24
N ILE A 86 -7.71 -28.82 -13.89
CA ILE A 86 -7.49 -28.42 -12.48
C ILE A 86 -8.82 -28.31 -11.72
N LYS A 87 -9.85 -27.74 -12.35
CA LYS A 87 -11.19 -27.64 -11.74
C LYS A 87 -11.83 -29.01 -11.55
N LEU A 88 -11.57 -29.94 -12.46
CA LEU A 88 -11.93 -31.36 -12.39
C LEU A 88 -11.02 -32.18 -11.44
N LYS A 89 -10.06 -31.55 -10.75
CA LYS A 89 -9.05 -32.20 -9.89
C LYS A 89 -8.18 -33.25 -10.60
N LYS A 90 -8.11 -33.18 -11.94
CA LYS A 90 -7.26 -34.03 -12.79
C LYS A 90 -5.86 -33.42 -12.95
N PHE A 91 -5.13 -33.30 -11.85
CA PHE A 91 -3.89 -32.51 -11.80
C PHE A 91 -2.76 -33.07 -12.68
N LYS A 92 -2.61 -34.40 -12.78
CA LYS A 92 -1.57 -35.03 -13.62
C LYS A 92 -1.79 -34.73 -15.11
N GLU A 93 -3.03 -34.82 -15.58
CA GLU A 93 -3.41 -34.47 -16.96
C GLU A 93 -3.17 -32.98 -17.22
N ALA A 94 -3.50 -32.11 -16.25
CA ALA A 94 -3.25 -30.66 -16.36
C ALA A 94 -1.76 -30.32 -16.47
N ILE A 95 -0.88 -31.02 -15.74
CA ILE A 95 0.57 -30.85 -15.84
C ILE A 95 1.04 -31.22 -17.26
N SER A 96 0.57 -32.35 -17.80
CA SER A 96 0.92 -32.76 -19.16
C SER A 96 0.50 -31.72 -20.21
N ASP A 97 -0.70 -31.14 -20.08
CA ASP A 97 -1.14 -30.05 -20.96
C ASP A 97 -0.26 -28.79 -20.81
N CYS A 98 0.16 -28.45 -19.59
CA CYS A 98 1.06 -27.33 -19.38
C CYS A 98 2.44 -27.56 -20.01
N GLU A 99 2.99 -28.78 -19.90
CA GLU A 99 4.24 -29.17 -20.56
C GLU A 99 4.13 -29.08 -22.08
N TRP A 100 3.01 -29.50 -22.66
CA TRP A 100 2.73 -29.33 -24.09
C TRP A 100 2.62 -27.86 -24.50
N ALA A 101 1.96 -27.03 -23.70
CA ALA A 101 1.90 -25.59 -23.92
C ALA A 101 3.31 -24.96 -23.92
N LEU A 102 4.17 -25.39 -23.00
CA LEU A 102 5.57 -24.93 -22.88
C LEU A 102 6.47 -25.44 -24.02
N LYS A 103 6.20 -26.62 -24.58
CA LYS A 103 6.86 -27.09 -25.81
C LYS A 103 6.49 -26.23 -27.02
N CYS A 104 5.25 -25.74 -27.08
CA CYS A 104 4.79 -24.85 -28.15
C CYS A 104 5.28 -23.40 -27.96
N ASN A 105 5.35 -22.93 -26.70
CA ASN A 105 5.82 -21.61 -26.32
C ASN A 105 6.43 -21.66 -24.91
N ASP A 106 7.76 -21.66 -24.83
CA ASP A 106 8.54 -21.74 -23.60
C ASP A 106 8.35 -20.54 -22.65
N LYS A 107 7.87 -19.40 -23.16
CA LYS A 107 7.57 -18.19 -22.40
C LYS A 107 6.11 -18.07 -21.96
N CYS A 108 5.34 -19.17 -22.01
CA CYS A 108 3.93 -19.16 -21.64
C CYS A 108 3.72 -19.06 -20.12
N ILE A 109 3.58 -17.84 -19.58
CA ILE A 109 3.33 -17.58 -18.15
C ILE A 109 2.08 -18.32 -17.63
N LYS A 110 1.01 -18.40 -18.43
CA LYS A 110 -0.22 -19.12 -18.03
C LYS A 110 0.04 -20.61 -17.77
N ALA A 111 0.89 -21.25 -18.58
CA ALA A 111 1.25 -22.65 -18.39
C ALA A 111 1.96 -22.85 -17.04
N TYR A 112 2.94 -21.98 -16.69
CA TYR A 112 3.59 -22.03 -15.37
C TYR A 112 2.61 -21.82 -14.21
N ILE A 113 1.65 -20.89 -14.34
CA ILE A 113 0.62 -20.67 -13.30
C ILE A 113 -0.23 -21.93 -13.12
N HIS A 114 -0.74 -22.53 -14.19
CA HIS A 114 -1.59 -23.72 -14.12
C HIS A 114 -0.80 -24.95 -13.64
N MET A 115 0.43 -25.13 -14.11
CA MET A 115 1.33 -26.21 -13.67
C MET A 115 1.63 -26.11 -12.17
N GLY A 116 1.95 -24.92 -11.68
CA GLY A 116 2.15 -24.68 -10.24
C GLY A 116 0.91 -25.01 -9.42
N ARG A 117 -0.28 -24.61 -9.88
CA ARG A 117 -1.56 -24.97 -9.22
C ARG A 117 -1.82 -26.47 -9.22
N ALA A 118 -1.50 -27.16 -10.31
CA ALA A 118 -1.68 -28.60 -10.42
C ALA A 118 -0.69 -29.36 -9.51
N HIS A 119 0.58 -28.95 -9.45
CA HIS A 119 1.55 -29.49 -8.49
C HIS A 119 1.13 -29.24 -7.05
N LEU A 120 0.61 -28.06 -6.74
CA LEU A 120 0.05 -27.76 -5.41
C LEU A 120 -1.11 -28.70 -5.06
N GLY A 121 -2.02 -28.97 -6.00
CA GLY A 121 -3.12 -29.92 -5.82
C GLY A 121 -2.67 -31.38 -5.60
N LEU A 122 -1.48 -31.73 -6.07
CA LEU A 122 -0.82 -33.01 -5.80
C LEU A 122 0.06 -33.00 -4.53
N LYS A 123 0.12 -31.88 -3.80
CA LYS A 123 1.04 -31.65 -2.67
C LYS A 123 2.53 -31.73 -3.03
N HIS A 124 2.86 -31.49 -4.31
CA HIS A 124 4.24 -31.37 -4.79
C HIS A 124 4.71 -29.91 -4.59
N PHE A 125 5.00 -29.53 -3.34
CA PHE A 125 5.23 -28.14 -2.97
C PHE A 125 6.49 -27.55 -3.62
N THR A 126 7.57 -28.33 -3.73
CA THR A 126 8.84 -27.87 -4.31
C THR A 126 8.70 -27.55 -5.80
N GLU A 127 8.01 -28.40 -6.54
CA GLU A 127 7.75 -28.23 -7.96
C GLU A 127 6.78 -27.08 -8.21
N SER A 128 5.78 -26.92 -7.35
CA SER A 128 4.86 -25.78 -7.37
C SER A 128 5.60 -24.44 -7.24
N ARG A 129 6.51 -24.31 -6.25
CA ARG A 129 7.34 -23.11 -6.07
C ARG A 129 8.20 -22.83 -7.31
N ARG A 130 8.89 -23.86 -7.82
CA ARG A 130 9.73 -23.74 -9.02
C ARG A 130 8.94 -23.22 -10.24
N CYS A 131 7.68 -23.64 -10.39
CA CYS A 131 6.81 -23.14 -11.45
C CYS A 131 6.51 -21.64 -11.30
N TYR A 132 6.22 -21.18 -10.08
CA TYR A 132 5.92 -19.77 -9.84
C TYR A 132 7.16 -18.88 -9.90
N GLU A 133 8.31 -19.34 -9.43
CA GLU A 133 9.58 -18.61 -9.50
C GLU A 133 10.02 -18.39 -10.96
N LYS A 134 9.77 -19.35 -11.85
CA LYS A 134 10.01 -19.18 -13.30
C LYS A 134 9.26 -18.01 -13.92
N ILE A 135 8.15 -17.55 -13.31
CA ILE A 135 7.43 -16.37 -13.79
C ILE A 135 8.27 -15.10 -13.57
N LEU A 136 9.09 -15.04 -12.52
CA LEU A 136 9.98 -13.89 -12.26
C LEU A 136 11.08 -13.78 -13.31
N ASP A 137 11.62 -14.92 -13.76
CA ASP A 137 12.60 -14.96 -14.85
C ASP A 137 12.04 -14.38 -16.17
N LEU A 138 10.74 -14.57 -16.40
CA LEU A 138 10.04 -14.16 -17.63
C LEU A 138 9.44 -12.75 -17.55
N ALA A 139 8.96 -12.36 -16.38
CA ALA A 139 8.21 -11.13 -16.13
C ALA A 139 8.52 -10.60 -14.71
N PRO A 140 9.67 -9.94 -14.50
CA PRO A 140 10.08 -9.42 -13.20
C PRO A 140 9.05 -8.45 -12.58
N GLU A 141 8.28 -7.75 -13.42
CA GLU A 141 7.23 -6.83 -13.00
C GLU A 141 6.04 -7.51 -12.29
N ARG A 142 5.95 -8.85 -12.36
CA ARG A 142 4.89 -9.65 -11.71
C ARG A 142 5.27 -10.18 -10.34
N GLU A 143 6.29 -9.60 -9.70
CA GLU A 143 6.77 -10.03 -8.38
C GLU A 143 5.67 -10.17 -7.32
N THR A 144 4.74 -9.22 -7.27
CA THR A 144 3.62 -9.23 -6.32
C THR A 144 2.69 -10.42 -6.51
N LEU A 145 2.40 -10.79 -7.76
CA LEU A 145 1.58 -11.97 -8.10
C LEU A 145 2.29 -13.26 -7.69
N VAL A 146 3.61 -13.36 -7.94
CA VAL A 146 4.39 -14.54 -7.58
C VAL A 146 4.47 -14.70 -6.06
N LYS A 147 4.69 -13.61 -5.31
CA LYS A 147 4.63 -13.62 -3.84
C LYS A 147 3.30 -14.18 -3.33
N ASP A 148 2.17 -13.72 -3.88
CA ASP A 148 0.86 -14.25 -3.51
C ASP A 148 0.70 -15.75 -3.82
N TYR A 149 1.28 -16.26 -4.91
CA TYR A 149 1.27 -17.70 -5.20
C TYR A 149 2.15 -18.49 -4.24
N LEU A 150 3.36 -18.03 -3.96
CA LEU A 150 4.28 -18.68 -3.03
C LEU A 150 3.69 -18.73 -1.62
N THR A 151 3.07 -17.64 -1.15
CA THR A 151 2.35 -17.63 0.14
C THR A 151 1.24 -18.69 0.18
N ARG A 152 0.53 -18.94 -0.92
CA ARG A 152 -0.48 -20.03 -0.95
C ARG A 152 0.16 -21.41 -0.85
N VAL A 153 1.34 -21.60 -1.45
CA VAL A 153 2.10 -22.86 -1.31
C VAL A 153 2.54 -23.04 0.15
N ASP A 154 3.10 -22.01 0.78
CA ASP A 154 3.51 -22.02 2.19
C ASP A 154 2.34 -22.40 3.12
N LEU A 155 1.17 -21.81 2.88
CA LEU A 155 -0.02 -22.08 3.69
C LEU A 155 -0.51 -23.51 3.52
N GLU A 156 -0.55 -24.04 2.29
CA GLU A 156 -1.02 -25.41 2.03
C GLU A 156 -0.03 -26.48 2.53
N GLU A 157 1.29 -26.22 2.42
CA GLU A 157 2.34 -27.08 2.96
C GLU A 157 2.27 -27.10 4.50
N LYS A 158 2.18 -25.92 5.12
CA LYS A 158 1.98 -25.79 6.56
C LYS A 158 0.71 -26.54 6.99
N LYS A 159 -0.40 -26.35 6.30
CA LYS A 159 -1.68 -27.02 6.56
C LYS A 159 -1.52 -28.54 6.51
N THR A 160 -0.92 -29.09 5.45
CA THR A 160 -0.72 -30.53 5.26
C THR A 160 0.13 -31.11 6.39
N PHE A 161 1.24 -30.46 6.72
CA PHE A 161 2.13 -30.89 7.79
C PHE A 161 1.41 -30.93 9.16
N GLN A 162 0.59 -29.92 9.45
CA GLN A 162 -0.20 -29.88 10.67
C GLN A 162 -1.20 -31.04 10.77
N GLU A 163 -1.87 -31.38 9.65
CA GLU A 163 -2.85 -32.47 9.60
C GLU A 163 -2.18 -33.83 9.79
N GLU A 164 -1.05 -34.07 9.12
CA GLU A 164 -0.27 -35.30 9.27
C GLU A 164 0.23 -35.48 10.70
N THR A 165 0.72 -34.41 11.33
CA THR A 165 1.16 -34.43 12.72
C THR A 165 -0.01 -34.74 13.67
N ALA A 166 -1.16 -34.08 13.47
CA ALA A 166 -2.34 -34.28 14.31
C ALA A 166 -2.92 -35.69 14.21
N LEU A 167 -3.00 -36.24 12.99
CA LEU A 167 -3.42 -37.62 12.76
C LEU A 167 -2.44 -38.63 13.37
N GLY A 168 -1.13 -38.34 13.29
CA GLY A 168 -0.09 -39.14 13.96
C GLY A 168 -0.30 -39.23 15.48
N GLU A 169 -0.53 -38.09 16.15
CA GLU A 169 -0.77 -38.08 17.60
C GLU A 169 -2.07 -38.79 17.98
N LEU A 170 -3.13 -38.64 17.19
CA LEU A 170 -4.40 -39.33 17.40
C LEU A 170 -4.22 -40.86 17.28
N ASN A 171 -3.52 -41.31 16.24
CA ASN A 171 -3.25 -42.72 16.00
C ASN A 171 -2.35 -43.35 17.08
N SER A 172 -1.45 -42.55 17.69
CA SER A 172 -0.65 -43.00 18.84
C SER A 172 -1.44 -43.11 20.15
N GLY A 173 -2.71 -42.69 20.18
CA GLY A 173 -3.57 -42.77 21.36
C GLY A 173 -3.21 -41.77 22.46
N LYS A 174 -2.57 -40.64 22.12
CA LYS A 174 -2.15 -39.62 23.09
C LYS A 174 -3.37 -39.06 23.83
N GLU A 175 -3.30 -39.04 25.16
CA GLU A 175 -4.45 -38.70 26.02
C GLU A 175 -5.05 -37.32 25.69
N GLY A 176 -4.22 -36.30 25.48
CA GLY A 176 -4.69 -34.96 25.13
C GLY A 176 -5.52 -34.91 23.83
N ALA A 177 -5.19 -35.76 22.84
CA ALA A 177 -5.96 -35.85 21.59
C ALA A 177 -7.34 -36.48 21.82
N ARG A 178 -7.41 -37.51 22.68
CA ARG A 178 -8.68 -38.18 23.04
C ARG A 178 -9.61 -37.25 23.82
N VAL A 179 -9.06 -36.49 24.77
CA VAL A 179 -9.83 -35.50 25.55
C VAL A 179 -10.53 -34.48 24.64
N ILE A 180 -9.85 -33.98 23.60
CA ILE A 180 -10.45 -33.04 22.64
C ILE A 180 -11.64 -33.69 21.92
N LEU A 181 -11.49 -34.94 21.45
CA LEU A 181 -12.55 -35.67 20.75
C LEU A 181 -13.75 -35.97 21.65
N ASP A 182 -13.50 -36.38 22.90
CA ASP A 182 -14.54 -36.66 23.89
C ASP A 182 -15.33 -35.39 24.24
N LEU A 183 -14.64 -34.26 24.39
CA LEU A 183 -15.29 -32.97 24.64
C LEU A 183 -16.13 -32.49 23.46
N LEU A 184 -15.64 -32.66 22.22
CA LEU A 184 -16.41 -32.35 21.02
C LEU A 184 -17.68 -33.21 20.92
N THR A 185 -17.56 -34.51 21.19
CA THR A 185 -18.71 -35.44 21.20
C THR A 185 -19.74 -35.07 22.27
N LYS A 186 -19.29 -34.59 23.43
CA LYS A 186 -20.18 -34.08 24.48
C LYS A 186 -20.88 -32.80 24.04
N LEU A 187 -20.16 -31.86 23.43
CA LEU A 187 -20.72 -30.58 22.96
C LEU A 187 -21.70 -30.73 21.79
N ASP A 188 -21.62 -31.82 21.02
CA ASP A 188 -22.54 -32.10 19.92
C ASP A 188 -23.95 -32.53 20.38
N ARG A 189 -24.12 -32.82 21.68
CA ARG A 189 -25.44 -33.18 22.23
C ARG A 189 -26.41 -31.99 22.08
N PRO A 190 -27.60 -32.19 21.48
CA PRO A 190 -28.58 -31.12 21.34
C PRO A 190 -29.33 -30.87 22.66
N ASN A 191 -29.97 -29.70 22.76
CA ASN A 191 -30.94 -29.34 23.81
C ASN A 191 -30.41 -29.30 25.25
N GLU A 192 -29.11 -29.12 25.46
CA GLU A 192 -28.55 -28.87 26.79
C GLU A 192 -28.67 -27.39 27.19
N HIS A 193 -28.61 -27.10 28.48
CA HIS A 193 -28.72 -25.74 29.00
C HIS A 193 -27.43 -24.92 28.77
N ASN A 194 -27.51 -23.58 28.76
CA ASN A 194 -26.35 -22.71 28.44
C ASN A 194 -25.10 -22.97 29.28
N LEU A 195 -25.26 -23.32 30.57
CA LEU A 195 -24.14 -23.59 31.47
C LEU A 195 -23.35 -24.85 31.03
N TYR A 196 -24.03 -25.85 30.47
CA TYR A 196 -23.41 -27.05 29.91
C TYR A 196 -22.46 -26.68 28.77
N TYR A 197 -22.96 -25.94 27.77
CA TYR A 197 -22.15 -25.50 26.64
C TYR A 197 -21.05 -24.52 27.06
N CYS A 198 -21.30 -23.69 28.06
CA CYS A 198 -20.30 -22.77 28.60
C CYS A 198 -19.14 -23.55 29.23
N GLY A 199 -19.45 -24.50 30.13
CA GLY A 199 -18.45 -25.35 30.77
C GLY A 199 -17.70 -26.22 29.77
N GLY A 200 -18.40 -26.83 28.81
CA GLY A 200 -17.78 -27.64 27.77
C GLY A 200 -16.86 -26.82 26.85
N SER A 201 -17.27 -25.61 26.47
CA SER A 201 -16.44 -24.70 25.64
C SER A 201 -15.19 -24.23 26.39
N GLU A 202 -15.30 -23.92 27.69
CA GLU A 202 -14.15 -23.57 28.53
C GLU A 202 -13.20 -24.77 28.70
N LEU A 203 -13.70 -25.97 29.01
CA LEU A 203 -12.88 -27.17 29.10
C LEU A 203 -12.15 -27.46 27.78
N LEU A 204 -12.84 -27.32 26.65
CA LEU A 204 -12.23 -27.49 25.33
C LEU A 204 -11.16 -26.44 25.04
N THR A 205 -11.39 -25.19 25.46
CA THR A 205 -10.39 -24.11 25.36
C THR A 205 -9.11 -24.45 26.13
N HIS A 206 -9.23 -25.07 27.31
CA HIS A 206 -8.07 -25.49 28.11
C HIS A 206 -7.40 -26.74 27.54
N ALA A 207 -8.17 -27.66 26.94
CA ALA A 207 -7.65 -28.87 26.32
C ALA A 207 -6.85 -28.58 25.04
N VAL A 208 -7.24 -27.56 24.27
CA VAL A 208 -6.49 -27.11 23.08
C VAL A 208 -5.28 -26.29 23.55
N THR A 209 -4.16 -26.94 23.84
CA THR A 209 -2.95 -26.26 24.37
C THR A 209 -1.99 -25.79 23.28
N ASP A 210 -1.92 -26.53 22.18
CA ASP A 210 -0.95 -26.35 21.10
C ASP A 210 -1.59 -26.41 19.71
N ASN A 211 -0.76 -26.25 18.67
CA ASN A 211 -1.22 -26.26 17.28
C ASN A 211 -1.75 -27.64 16.82
N THR A 212 -1.33 -28.73 17.46
CA THR A 212 -1.88 -30.05 17.20
C THR A 212 -3.33 -30.13 17.68
N GLY A 213 -3.60 -29.68 18.91
CA GLY A 213 -4.96 -29.59 19.45
C GLY A 213 -5.88 -28.68 18.62
N GLN A 214 -5.37 -27.57 18.11
CA GLN A 214 -6.10 -26.69 17.20
C GLN A 214 -6.49 -27.40 15.89
N THR A 215 -5.58 -28.24 15.38
CA THR A 215 -5.81 -29.01 14.14
C THR A 215 -6.77 -30.17 14.38
N LEU A 216 -6.64 -30.88 15.51
CA LEU A 216 -7.59 -31.91 15.93
C LEU A 216 -9.00 -31.35 16.10
N PHE A 217 -9.13 -30.15 16.68
CA PHE A 217 -10.41 -29.46 16.78
C PHE A 217 -11.08 -29.29 15.41
N ARG A 218 -10.34 -28.84 14.39
CA ARG A 218 -10.92 -28.62 13.05
C ARG A 218 -11.23 -29.93 12.32
N LEU A 219 -10.35 -30.93 12.42
CA LEU A 219 -10.50 -32.21 11.72
C LEU A 219 -11.67 -33.04 12.26
N ASN A 220 -12.05 -32.82 13.52
CA ASN A 220 -13.18 -33.50 14.17
C ASN A 220 -14.42 -32.59 14.23
N SER A 221 -14.66 -31.80 13.18
CA SER A 221 -15.87 -30.99 13.01
C SER A 221 -16.13 -29.95 14.11
N GLY A 222 -15.11 -29.52 14.87
CA GLY A 222 -15.29 -28.62 16.01
C GLY A 222 -15.96 -27.29 15.66
N PHE A 223 -15.64 -26.71 14.50
CA PHE A 223 -16.34 -25.51 14.02
C PHE A 223 -17.82 -25.79 13.75
N SER A 224 -18.16 -26.93 13.15
CA SER A 224 -19.54 -27.32 12.83
C SER A 224 -20.34 -27.67 14.08
N VAL A 225 -19.74 -28.32 15.08
CA VAL A 225 -20.40 -28.63 16.36
C VAL A 225 -20.82 -27.34 17.07
N ILE A 226 -19.92 -26.36 17.15
CA ILE A 226 -20.22 -25.06 17.78
C ILE A 226 -21.21 -24.26 16.92
N ALA A 227 -20.98 -24.18 15.61
CA ALA A 227 -21.81 -23.38 14.72
C ALA A 227 -23.19 -24.00 14.47
N GLY A 228 -23.35 -25.32 14.57
CA GLY A 228 -24.61 -26.04 14.32
C GLY A 228 -25.55 -26.10 15.52
N ASN A 229 -25.07 -25.77 16.72
CA ASN A 229 -25.86 -25.83 17.93
C ASN A 229 -26.81 -24.62 18.06
N GLN A 230 -28.12 -24.87 18.10
CA GLN A 230 -29.15 -23.82 18.15
C GLN A 230 -29.07 -22.93 19.40
N ASN A 231 -28.69 -23.48 20.56
CA ASN A 231 -28.57 -22.72 21.80
C ASN A 231 -27.37 -21.77 21.73
N ILE A 232 -26.24 -22.25 21.21
CA ILE A 232 -25.06 -21.40 20.96
C ILE A 232 -25.40 -20.32 19.93
N GLN A 233 -26.03 -20.68 18.80
CA GLN A 233 -26.43 -19.72 17.76
C GLN A 233 -27.35 -18.62 18.33
N SER A 234 -28.39 -18.98 19.08
CA SER A 234 -29.32 -18.00 19.65
C SER A 234 -28.65 -17.04 20.65
N CYS A 235 -27.66 -17.53 21.42
CA CYS A 235 -26.85 -16.70 22.30
C CYS A 235 -25.94 -15.75 21.53
N LEU A 236 -25.22 -16.24 20.52
CA LEU A 236 -24.34 -15.43 19.67
C LEU A 236 -25.11 -14.39 18.85
N MET A 237 -26.35 -14.71 18.46
CA MET A 237 -27.28 -13.77 17.84
C MET A 237 -27.93 -12.81 18.83
N GLN A 238 -27.61 -12.89 20.13
CA GLN A 238 -28.16 -12.06 21.20
C GLN A 238 -29.70 -12.10 21.29
N THR A 239 -30.30 -13.23 20.89
CA THR A 239 -31.77 -13.45 20.92
C THR A 239 -32.23 -14.30 22.10
N SER A 240 -31.31 -15.05 22.72
CA SER A 240 -31.60 -15.92 23.84
C SER A 240 -31.91 -15.13 25.12
N LYS A 241 -33.03 -15.49 25.77
CA LYS A 241 -33.44 -14.97 27.08
C LYS A 241 -33.03 -15.89 28.24
N GLU A 242 -32.43 -17.04 27.92
CA GLU A 242 -31.99 -18.02 28.92
C GLU A 242 -30.85 -17.44 29.80
N PRO A 243 -30.78 -17.83 31.08
CA PRO A 243 -29.67 -17.48 31.96
C PRO A 243 -28.31 -17.89 31.36
N HIS A 244 -27.23 -17.19 31.74
CA HIS A 244 -25.86 -17.45 31.30
C HIS A 244 -25.59 -17.31 29.79
N SER A 245 -26.50 -16.72 29.00
CA SER A 245 -26.29 -16.48 27.56
C SER A 245 -25.03 -15.65 27.27
N ARG A 246 -24.73 -14.66 28.12
CA ARG A 246 -23.53 -13.81 28.01
C ARG A 246 -22.25 -14.59 28.31
N ASP A 247 -22.28 -15.46 29.33
CA ASP A 247 -21.13 -16.28 29.71
C ASP A 247 -20.80 -17.30 28.62
N LEU A 248 -21.83 -17.89 28.01
CA LEU A 248 -21.68 -18.78 26.85
C LEU A 248 -21.03 -18.05 25.66
N CYS A 249 -21.48 -16.83 25.33
CA CYS A 249 -20.83 -16.02 24.29
C CYS A 249 -19.35 -15.77 24.58
N VAL A 250 -19.01 -15.43 25.84
CA VAL A 250 -17.63 -15.22 26.27
C VAL A 250 -16.79 -16.50 26.11
N ALA A 251 -17.33 -17.65 26.54
CA ALA A 251 -16.66 -18.96 26.44
C ALA A 251 -16.40 -19.34 24.97
N VAL A 252 -17.38 -19.16 24.09
CA VAL A 252 -17.24 -19.46 22.65
C VAL A 252 -16.24 -18.52 21.98
N LEU A 253 -16.26 -17.21 22.29
CA LEU A 253 -15.29 -16.26 21.75
C LEU A 253 -13.85 -16.57 22.22
N ARG A 254 -13.68 -17.05 23.46
CA ARG A 254 -12.38 -17.53 23.97
C ARG A 254 -11.92 -18.77 23.21
N LEU A 255 -12.82 -19.75 23.02
CA LEU A 255 -12.53 -20.95 22.24
C LEU A 255 -12.11 -20.59 20.82
N TRP A 256 -12.88 -19.76 20.11
CA TRP A 256 -12.54 -19.30 18.76
C TRP A 256 -11.19 -18.57 18.70
N THR A 257 -10.92 -17.70 19.67
CA THR A 257 -9.62 -17.03 19.77
C THR A 257 -8.49 -18.06 19.94
N LYS A 258 -8.67 -19.05 20.82
CA LYS A 258 -7.68 -20.08 21.11
C LYS A 258 -7.42 -21.00 19.91
N VAL A 259 -8.48 -21.47 19.24
CA VAL A 259 -8.34 -22.38 18.09
C VAL A 259 -7.78 -21.70 16.84
N CYS A 260 -8.01 -20.39 16.68
CA CYS A 260 -7.53 -19.64 15.52
C CYS A 260 -6.16 -18.97 15.72
N SER A 261 -5.67 -18.84 16.95
CA SER A 261 -4.41 -18.15 17.25
C SER A 261 -3.22 -18.88 16.61
N GLY A 262 -2.58 -18.25 15.61
CA GLY A 262 -1.42 -18.81 14.90
C GLY A 262 -1.74 -19.93 13.89
N ASN A 263 -3.03 -20.19 13.61
CA ASN A 263 -3.49 -21.24 12.71
C ASN A 263 -4.38 -20.64 11.60
N GLU A 264 -3.78 -20.43 10.43
CA GLU A 264 -4.39 -19.71 9.30
C GLU A 264 -5.55 -20.47 8.67
N GLU A 265 -5.48 -21.80 8.59
CA GLU A 265 -6.60 -22.60 8.07
C GLU A 265 -7.80 -22.55 9.02
N ASN A 266 -7.57 -22.58 10.35
CA ASN A 266 -8.65 -22.38 11.32
C ASN A 266 -9.27 -20.98 11.21
N GLN A 267 -8.44 -19.96 11.00
CA GLN A 267 -8.92 -18.60 10.73
C GLN A 267 -9.81 -18.54 9.48
N GLN A 268 -9.37 -19.22 8.42
CA GLN A 268 -10.10 -19.31 7.17
C GLN A 268 -11.44 -20.04 7.34
N LEU A 269 -11.45 -21.20 8.00
CA LEU A 269 -12.68 -21.99 8.21
C LEU A 269 -13.72 -21.24 9.05
N LEU A 270 -13.31 -20.57 10.13
CA LEU A 270 -14.24 -19.81 10.98
C LEU A 270 -14.93 -18.69 10.19
N LEU A 271 -14.16 -17.92 9.41
CA LEU A 271 -14.71 -16.82 8.61
C LEU A 271 -15.33 -17.29 7.29
N GLN A 272 -15.17 -18.55 6.86
CA GLN A 272 -15.93 -19.10 5.74
C GLN A 272 -17.41 -19.28 6.07
N CYS A 273 -17.76 -19.53 7.34
CA CYS A 273 -19.14 -19.68 7.79
C CYS A 273 -19.91 -18.35 7.79
N LEU A 274 -20.99 -18.24 6.99
CA LEU A 274 -21.76 -17.00 6.85
C LEU A 274 -22.40 -16.53 8.18
N SER A 275 -23.01 -17.44 8.94
CA SER A 275 -23.65 -17.11 10.22
C SER A 275 -22.64 -16.55 11.23
N THR A 276 -21.43 -17.11 11.26
CA THR A 276 -20.35 -16.64 12.14
C THR A 276 -19.92 -15.20 11.80
N ARG A 277 -19.88 -14.82 10.52
CA ARG A 277 -19.53 -13.45 10.11
C ARG A 277 -20.54 -12.44 10.67
N GLU A 278 -21.82 -12.75 10.55
CA GLU A 278 -22.91 -11.91 11.06
C GLU A 278 -22.88 -11.80 12.59
N GLN A 279 -22.67 -12.94 13.27
CA GLN A 279 -22.53 -13.01 14.73
C GLN A 279 -21.36 -12.15 15.22
N ILE A 280 -20.19 -12.22 14.59
CA ILE A 280 -19.02 -11.42 14.99
C ILE A 280 -19.32 -9.93 14.93
N VAL A 281 -19.91 -9.44 13.83
CA VAL A 281 -20.25 -8.00 13.69
C VAL A 281 -21.33 -7.60 14.70
N LEU A 282 -22.29 -8.47 15.00
CA LEU A 282 -23.32 -8.21 15.99
C LEU A 282 -22.75 -8.16 17.42
N LEU A 283 -21.87 -9.09 17.77
CA LEU A 283 -21.24 -9.18 19.11
C LEU A 283 -20.34 -7.98 19.41
N LEU A 284 -19.77 -7.33 18.39
CA LEU A 284 -19.09 -6.04 18.54
C LEU A 284 -20.02 -4.91 19.05
N THR A 285 -21.32 -5.01 18.79
CA THR A 285 -22.33 -4.06 19.28
C THR A 285 -23.00 -4.49 20.59
N SER A 286 -22.52 -5.56 21.23
CA SER A 286 -23.16 -6.08 22.44
C SER A 286 -23.12 -5.07 23.58
N THR A 287 -24.22 -4.98 24.33
CA THR A 287 -24.33 -4.18 25.56
C THR A 287 -23.51 -4.77 26.70
N SER A 288 -23.10 -6.04 26.61
CA SER A 288 -22.17 -6.65 27.55
C SER A 288 -20.73 -6.31 27.17
N LEU A 289 -20.08 -5.50 28.01
CA LEU A 289 -18.67 -5.14 27.84
C LEU A 289 -17.76 -6.38 27.78
N ALA A 290 -18.07 -7.44 28.53
CA ALA A 290 -17.29 -8.67 28.52
C ALA A 290 -17.35 -9.38 27.16
N VAL A 291 -18.54 -9.45 26.54
CA VAL A 291 -18.74 -10.04 25.22
C VAL A 291 -18.05 -9.19 24.16
N GLN A 292 -18.27 -7.88 24.17
CA GLN A 292 -17.65 -6.96 23.23
C GLN A 292 -16.11 -7.04 23.27
N GLN A 293 -15.51 -7.04 24.46
CA GLN A 293 -14.06 -7.15 24.64
C GLN A 293 -13.49 -8.46 24.09
N LYS A 294 -14.19 -9.58 24.31
CA LYS A 294 -13.75 -10.88 23.77
C LYS A 294 -13.91 -10.96 22.26
N CYS A 295 -14.93 -10.31 21.71
CA CYS A 295 -15.09 -10.18 20.27
C CYS A 295 -13.98 -9.32 19.65
N LEU A 296 -13.63 -8.20 20.28
CA LEU A 296 -12.49 -7.38 19.86
C LEU A 296 -11.17 -8.16 19.97
N THR A 297 -10.99 -8.99 21.00
CA THR A 297 -9.79 -9.82 21.16
C THR A 297 -9.65 -10.79 19.99
N LEU A 298 -10.75 -11.42 19.57
CA LEU A 298 -10.78 -12.28 18.40
C LEU A 298 -10.35 -11.52 17.15
N ILE A 299 -10.97 -10.37 16.84
CA ILE A 299 -10.64 -9.59 15.63
C ILE A 299 -9.20 -9.06 15.68
N HIS A 300 -8.74 -8.62 16.86
CA HIS A 300 -7.38 -8.17 17.06
C HIS A 300 -6.36 -9.27 16.74
N MET A 301 -6.63 -10.52 17.14
CA MET A 301 -5.81 -11.69 16.80
C MET A 301 -5.71 -11.89 15.28
N TYR A 302 -6.83 -11.79 14.55
CA TYR A 302 -6.80 -11.85 13.08
C TYR A 302 -5.96 -10.71 12.49
N CYS A 303 -6.02 -9.52 13.07
CA CYS A 303 -5.32 -8.35 12.53
C CYS A 303 -3.79 -8.39 12.70
N GLN A 304 -3.26 -9.29 13.53
CA GLN A 304 -1.81 -9.44 13.75
C GLN A 304 -1.07 -10.02 12.53
N SER A 305 -1.75 -10.79 11.67
CA SER A 305 -1.14 -11.38 10.47
C SER A 305 -1.72 -10.77 9.19
N GLN A 306 -0.91 -10.74 8.11
CA GLN A 306 -1.41 -10.27 6.82
C GLN A 306 -2.56 -11.14 6.29
N HIS A 307 -2.48 -12.46 6.49
CA HIS A 307 -3.53 -13.40 6.12
C HIS A 307 -4.85 -13.10 6.86
N GLY A 308 -4.81 -12.97 8.18
CA GLY A 308 -5.99 -12.70 8.99
C GLY A 308 -6.62 -11.33 8.69
N ARG A 309 -5.81 -10.28 8.44
CA ARG A 309 -6.31 -8.99 7.95
C ARG A 309 -7.07 -9.12 6.63
N ARG A 310 -6.52 -9.88 5.66
CA ARG A 310 -7.20 -10.12 4.37
C ARG A 310 -8.53 -10.83 4.58
N LEU A 311 -8.59 -11.86 5.45
CA LEU A 311 -9.83 -12.56 5.76
C LEU A 311 -10.89 -11.65 6.40
N VAL A 312 -10.51 -10.82 7.38
CA VAL A 312 -11.41 -9.84 8.00
C VAL A 312 -11.95 -8.86 6.96
N ILE A 313 -11.08 -8.34 6.09
CA ILE A 313 -11.44 -7.41 5.02
C ILE A 313 -12.37 -8.04 3.99
N GLU A 314 -12.20 -9.32 3.68
CA GLU A 314 -12.97 -9.98 2.63
C GLU A 314 -14.33 -10.51 3.13
N ASN A 315 -14.43 -10.88 4.41
CA ASN A 315 -15.58 -11.62 4.93
C ASN A 315 -16.48 -10.84 5.90
N LEU A 316 -15.99 -9.76 6.55
CA LEU A 316 -16.80 -8.98 7.49
C LEU A 316 -17.35 -7.68 6.88
N ASP A 317 -18.43 -7.17 7.46
CA ASP A 317 -18.96 -5.84 7.13
C ASP A 317 -18.01 -4.75 7.66
N LEU A 318 -17.11 -4.34 6.77
CA LEU A 318 -16.06 -3.36 7.09
C LEU A 318 -16.59 -2.00 7.52
N ILE A 319 -17.68 -1.52 6.93
CA ILE A 319 -18.18 -0.17 7.22
C ILE A 319 -18.76 -0.16 8.63
N ARG A 320 -19.64 -1.11 8.93
CA ARG A 320 -20.23 -1.26 10.26
C ARG A 320 -19.18 -1.53 11.32
N MET A 321 -18.20 -2.40 11.01
CA MET A 321 -17.09 -2.67 11.93
C MET A 321 -16.27 -1.40 12.20
N ALA A 322 -15.93 -0.61 11.18
CA ALA A 322 -15.19 0.64 11.35
C ALA A 322 -15.97 1.67 12.18
N GLU A 323 -17.28 1.80 11.98
CA GLU A 323 -18.16 2.64 12.81
C GLU A 323 -18.08 2.25 14.29
N ILE A 324 -18.17 0.95 14.59
CA ILE A 324 -18.11 0.45 15.97
C ILE A 324 -16.72 0.66 16.58
N LEU A 325 -15.66 0.40 15.82
CA LEU A 325 -14.28 0.59 16.30
C LEU A 325 -14.01 2.07 16.60
N MET A 326 -14.47 2.98 15.74
CA MET A 326 -14.36 4.43 15.99
C MET A 326 -15.17 4.87 17.22
N ASP A 327 -16.37 4.32 17.42
CA ASP A 327 -17.18 4.57 18.62
C ASP A 327 -16.48 4.09 19.91
N CYS A 328 -15.88 2.89 19.90
CA CYS A 328 -15.05 2.39 21.00
C CYS A 328 -13.84 3.30 21.28
N VAL A 329 -13.20 3.82 20.22
CA VAL A 329 -12.08 4.77 20.35
C VAL A 329 -12.51 6.04 21.07
N CYS A 330 -13.69 6.58 20.73
CA CYS A 330 -14.23 7.80 21.33
C CYS A 330 -14.68 7.62 22.78
N LYS A 331 -15.43 6.55 23.10
CA LYS A 331 -16.01 6.33 24.45
C LYS A 331 -14.98 6.17 25.57
N GLY A 332 -13.79 5.68 25.26
CA GLY A 332 -12.70 5.61 26.24
C GLY A 332 -12.80 4.55 27.31
N ASP A 333 -13.48 3.46 26.98
CA ASP A 333 -13.47 2.26 27.78
C ASP A 333 -12.14 1.48 27.63
N LYS A 334 -12.04 0.34 28.31
CA LYS A 334 -10.91 -0.59 28.21
C LYS A 334 -10.70 -1.15 26.79
N SER A 335 -11.66 -0.98 25.89
CA SER A 335 -11.64 -1.48 24.51
C SER A 335 -10.93 -0.51 23.55
N ARG A 336 -10.78 0.78 23.91
CA ARG A 336 -10.16 1.84 23.09
C ARG A 336 -8.83 1.43 22.46
N THR A 337 -7.86 0.97 23.26
CA THR A 337 -6.52 0.64 22.77
C THR A 337 -6.54 -0.51 21.76
N MET A 338 -7.39 -1.50 22.00
CA MET A 338 -7.55 -2.66 21.12
C MET A 338 -8.23 -2.27 19.82
N ALA A 339 -9.29 -1.46 19.88
CA ALA A 339 -9.97 -0.95 18.71
C ALA A 339 -9.04 -0.11 17.82
N LEU A 340 -8.21 0.73 18.44
CA LEU A 340 -7.21 1.53 17.74
C LEU A 340 -6.16 0.67 17.05
N SER A 341 -5.64 -0.37 17.72
CA SER A 341 -4.67 -1.30 17.12
C SER A 341 -5.28 -2.11 15.97
N ILE A 342 -6.57 -2.49 16.05
CA ILE A 342 -7.28 -3.12 14.93
C ILE A 342 -7.34 -2.15 13.74
N LEU A 343 -7.75 -0.91 13.96
CA LEU A 343 -7.84 0.10 12.91
C LEU A 343 -6.49 0.41 12.26
N GLU A 344 -5.41 0.50 13.04
CA GLU A 344 -4.06 0.74 12.52
C GLU A 344 -3.59 -0.40 11.61
N ASN A 345 -3.77 -1.64 12.07
CA ASN A 345 -3.46 -2.83 11.27
C ASN A 345 -4.25 -2.87 9.96
N LEU A 346 -5.56 -2.59 10.01
CA LEU A 346 -6.42 -2.58 8.83
C LEU A 346 -6.09 -1.43 7.87
N ALA A 347 -5.75 -0.24 8.37
CA ALA A 347 -5.39 0.92 7.54
C ALA A 347 -4.10 0.72 6.72
N GLY A 348 -3.24 -0.21 7.16
CA GLY A 348 -2.08 -0.66 6.39
C GLY A 348 -2.45 -1.37 5.08
N GLU A 349 -3.61 -2.02 5.02
CA GLU A 349 -4.03 -2.83 3.86
C GLU A 349 -4.69 -1.99 2.77
N ASN A 350 -4.21 -2.13 1.54
CA ASN A 350 -4.70 -1.34 0.41
C ASN A 350 -6.19 -1.56 0.12
N LYS A 351 -6.67 -2.81 0.25
CA LYS A 351 -8.08 -3.16 0.06
C LYS A 351 -9.00 -2.46 1.07
N PHE A 352 -8.57 -2.33 2.33
CA PHE A 352 -9.33 -1.62 3.36
C PHE A 352 -9.46 -0.13 3.00
N ARG A 353 -8.36 0.51 2.59
CA ARG A 353 -8.37 1.92 2.17
C ARG A 353 -9.35 2.19 1.03
N ILE A 354 -9.33 1.34 0.00
CA ILE A 354 -10.22 1.45 -1.17
C ILE A 354 -11.69 1.29 -0.74
N ARG A 355 -12.00 0.27 0.08
CA ARG A 355 -13.39 -0.01 0.51
C ARG A 355 -13.95 1.05 1.47
N SER A 356 -13.09 1.67 2.28
CA SER A 356 -13.49 2.71 3.26
C SER A 356 -13.52 4.12 2.66
N ARG A 357 -13.15 4.31 1.39
CA ARG A 357 -13.07 5.62 0.73
C ARG A 357 -14.40 6.37 0.71
N GLU A 358 -15.50 5.67 0.46
CA GLU A 358 -16.82 6.32 0.35
C GLU A 358 -17.38 6.73 1.70
N SER A 359 -17.21 5.88 2.72
CA SER A 359 -17.69 6.12 4.07
C SER A 359 -16.74 6.98 4.92
N PHE A 360 -15.56 7.37 4.39
CA PHE A 360 -14.52 8.06 5.16
C PHE A 360 -15.03 9.29 5.94
N THR A 361 -15.78 10.16 5.25
CA THR A 361 -16.32 11.41 5.81
C THR A 361 -17.46 11.18 6.80
N LYS A 362 -18.08 10.00 6.80
CA LYS A 362 -19.12 9.62 7.75
C LYS A 362 -18.52 8.94 8.99
N VAL A 363 -17.55 8.06 8.78
CA VAL A 363 -17.07 7.11 9.81
C VAL A 363 -15.84 7.62 10.55
N PHE A 364 -14.88 8.22 9.83
CA PHE A 364 -13.57 8.55 10.40
C PHE A 364 -13.39 10.04 10.67
N ALA A 365 -13.80 10.89 9.73
CA ALA A 365 -13.52 12.33 9.84
C ALA A 365 -14.18 13.01 11.05
N PRO A 366 -15.50 12.85 11.31
CA PRO A 366 -16.14 13.57 12.42
C PRO A 366 -15.61 13.16 13.81
N PRO A 367 -15.45 11.87 14.13
CA PRO A 367 -14.87 11.46 15.42
C PRO A 367 -13.42 11.94 15.58
N PHE A 368 -12.63 11.92 14.51
CA PHE A 368 -11.24 12.41 14.53
C PHE A 368 -11.18 13.92 14.77
N GLU A 369 -12.00 14.70 14.06
CA GLU A 369 -12.11 16.15 14.21
C GLU A 369 -12.54 16.55 15.62
N HIS A 370 -13.50 15.82 16.21
CA HIS A 370 -13.96 16.04 17.57
C HIS A 370 -12.85 15.79 18.62
N LEU A 371 -12.07 14.72 18.45
CA LEU A 371 -10.94 14.40 19.33
C LEU A 371 -9.78 15.40 19.19
N LEU A 372 -9.57 15.97 18.00
CA LEU A 372 -8.61 17.06 17.79
C LEU A 372 -9.07 18.37 18.42
N GLU A 373 -10.36 18.68 18.41
CA GLU A 373 -10.89 19.91 19.00
C GLU A 373 -10.81 19.89 20.54
N ASN A 374 -10.84 18.69 21.15
CA ASN A 374 -10.86 18.49 22.61
C ASN A 374 -9.63 17.68 23.09
N VAL A 375 -8.43 18.26 22.97
CA VAL A 375 -7.21 17.58 23.40
C VAL A 375 -7.14 17.57 24.94
N THR A 376 -7.08 16.38 25.53
CA THR A 376 -6.96 16.18 26.98
C THR A 376 -5.71 15.35 27.31
N ALA A 377 -5.36 15.21 28.60
CA ALA A 377 -4.28 14.31 29.02
C ALA A 377 -4.51 12.85 28.56
N SER A 378 -5.77 12.40 28.49
CA SER A 378 -6.11 11.06 27.97
C SER A 378 -5.84 10.89 26.47
N SER A 379 -5.67 11.98 25.73
CA SER A 379 -5.40 11.98 24.29
C SER A 379 -3.94 11.62 23.95
N GLN A 380 -3.02 11.61 24.93
CA GLN A 380 -1.58 11.44 24.73
C GLN A 380 -1.19 10.14 24.00
N GLY A 381 -1.78 9.00 24.38
CA GLY A 381 -1.56 7.71 23.70
C GLY A 381 -2.49 7.48 22.50
N LEU A 382 -3.62 8.19 22.45
CA LEU A 382 -4.70 7.95 21.49
C LEU A 382 -4.48 8.68 20.16
N LEU A 383 -4.26 9.99 20.23
CA LEU A 383 -4.21 10.84 19.04
C LEU A 383 -3.04 10.50 18.10
N PRO A 384 -1.80 10.22 18.57
CA PRO A 384 -0.71 9.89 17.65
C PRO A 384 -1.03 8.66 16.79
N CYS A 385 -1.58 7.60 17.41
CA CYS A 385 -2.00 6.40 16.72
C CYS A 385 -3.20 6.67 15.80
N LEU A 386 -4.20 7.44 16.23
CA LEU A 386 -5.33 7.80 15.36
C LEU A 386 -4.89 8.65 14.15
N ILE A 387 -3.96 9.59 14.34
CA ILE A 387 -3.34 10.36 13.26
C ILE A 387 -2.58 9.42 12.30
N SER A 388 -1.90 8.39 12.83
CA SER A 388 -1.27 7.34 12.02
C SER A 388 -2.29 6.60 11.15
N VAL A 389 -3.43 6.17 11.72
CA VAL A 389 -4.54 5.54 10.99
C VAL A 389 -5.04 6.44 9.86
N ILE A 390 -5.38 7.70 10.18
CA ILE A 390 -5.86 8.68 9.19
C ILE A 390 -4.78 8.94 8.13
N GLY A 391 -3.51 9.03 8.51
CA GLY A 391 -2.38 9.22 7.60
C GLY A 391 -2.16 8.05 6.64
N ALA A 392 -2.32 6.82 7.13
CA ALA A 392 -2.28 5.60 6.33
C ALA A 392 -3.43 5.53 5.34
N MET A 393 -4.65 5.90 5.76
CA MET A 393 -5.81 6.02 4.87
C MET A 393 -5.62 7.15 3.84
N SER A 394 -5.00 8.24 4.22
CA SER A 394 -4.71 9.41 3.38
C SER A 394 -3.56 9.19 2.39
N VAL A 395 -3.19 7.96 2.05
CA VAL A 395 -2.36 7.66 0.85
C VAL A 395 -3.20 7.80 -0.43
N ASP A 396 -4.50 7.64 -0.30
CA ASP A 396 -5.48 7.73 -1.37
C ASP A 396 -5.83 9.20 -1.68
N GLU A 397 -5.69 9.64 -2.94
CA GLU A 397 -5.97 11.03 -3.35
C GLU A 397 -7.41 11.48 -3.09
N VAL A 398 -8.41 10.58 -3.17
CA VAL A 398 -9.81 10.93 -2.89
C VAL A 398 -10.01 11.14 -1.40
N VAL A 399 -9.37 10.35 -0.54
CA VAL A 399 -9.41 10.59 0.91
C VAL A 399 -8.73 11.92 1.25
N ILE A 400 -7.58 12.22 0.61
CA ILE A 400 -6.91 13.52 0.75
C ILE A 400 -7.84 14.66 0.30
N ASN A 401 -8.47 14.56 -0.88
CA ASN A 401 -9.41 15.56 -1.39
C ASN A 401 -10.58 15.77 -0.43
N LYS A 402 -11.19 14.68 0.06
CA LYS A 402 -12.32 14.72 1.01
C LYS A 402 -11.92 15.40 2.31
N LEU A 403 -10.75 15.09 2.88
CA LEU A 403 -10.29 15.69 4.14
C LEU A 403 -9.82 17.15 3.94
N ALA A 404 -9.14 17.46 2.85
CA ALA A 404 -8.67 18.82 2.53
C ALA A 404 -9.81 19.82 2.34
N SER A 405 -10.96 19.33 1.87
CA SER A 405 -12.16 20.15 1.62
C SER A 405 -13.06 20.32 2.85
N ARG A 406 -12.68 19.77 4.02
CA ARG A 406 -13.45 19.91 5.27
C ARG A 406 -12.90 21.05 6.11
N GLU A 407 -13.74 22.02 6.42
CA GLU A 407 -13.41 23.16 7.27
C GLU A 407 -13.12 22.70 8.72
N GLU A 408 -13.89 21.74 9.21
CA GLU A 408 -13.77 21.19 10.56
C GLU A 408 -12.41 20.55 10.79
N PHE A 409 -11.84 19.86 9.79
CA PHE A 409 -10.50 19.30 9.88
C PHE A 409 -9.44 20.38 10.14
N TRP A 410 -9.47 21.47 9.37
CA TRP A 410 -8.51 22.57 9.54
C TRP A 410 -8.72 23.28 10.87
N LYS A 411 -9.96 23.62 11.21
CA LYS A 411 -10.31 24.27 12.48
C LYS A 411 -9.85 23.44 13.68
N SER A 412 -10.20 22.15 13.73
CA SER A 412 -9.83 21.26 14.83
C SER A 412 -8.32 21.01 14.86
N SER A 413 -7.65 20.88 13.73
CA SER A 413 -6.18 20.72 13.68
C SER A 413 -5.45 21.95 14.22
N PHE A 414 -5.87 23.16 13.85
CA PHE A 414 -5.27 24.39 14.38
C PHE A 414 -5.61 24.62 15.86
N SER A 415 -6.80 24.21 16.29
CA SER A 415 -7.17 24.17 17.71
C SER A 415 -6.24 23.23 18.48
N ALA A 416 -6.06 22.00 18.01
CA ALA A 416 -5.12 21.03 18.57
C ALA A 416 -3.70 21.59 18.64
N MET A 417 -3.20 22.22 17.57
CA MET A 417 -1.88 22.86 17.55
C MET A 417 -1.73 23.94 18.65
N GLY A 418 -2.79 24.72 18.89
CA GLY A 418 -2.79 25.74 19.95
C GLY A 418 -2.85 25.15 21.36
N GLN A 419 -3.65 24.10 21.55
CA GLN A 419 -3.78 23.38 22.82
C GLN A 419 -2.51 22.59 23.17
N CYS A 420 -1.74 22.18 22.16
CA CYS A 420 -0.49 21.44 22.33
C CYS A 420 0.71 22.28 22.83
N ALA A 421 0.51 23.54 23.24
CA ALA A 421 1.61 24.45 23.60
C ALA A 421 2.08 24.34 25.07
N SER A 422 1.36 23.65 25.96
CA SER A 422 1.66 23.62 27.41
C SER A 422 1.87 22.20 27.98
N CYS A 423 3.03 21.62 27.66
CA CYS A 423 3.66 20.40 28.24
C CYS A 423 3.35 19.02 27.60
N GLU A 424 4.42 18.32 27.17
CA GLU A 424 4.49 16.92 26.68
C GLU A 424 3.59 16.49 25.50
N TYR A 425 3.12 17.47 24.70
CA TYR A 425 2.30 17.28 23.49
C TYR A 425 3.06 17.00 22.18
N ARG A 426 4.40 16.82 22.22
CA ARG A 426 5.23 16.63 21.01
C ARG A 426 4.83 15.37 20.22
N SER A 427 4.42 14.32 20.93
CA SER A 427 3.97 13.06 20.33
C SER A 427 2.73 13.22 19.45
N ILE A 428 1.89 14.24 19.71
CA ILE A 428 0.70 14.56 18.92
C ILE A 428 1.05 15.56 17.82
N LEU A 429 1.78 16.62 18.18
CA LEU A 429 2.08 17.72 17.27
C LEU A 429 2.94 17.27 16.07
N TYR A 430 3.94 16.42 16.31
CA TYR A 430 4.81 15.92 15.25
C TYR A 430 4.04 15.15 14.15
N PRO A 431 3.25 14.10 14.46
CA PRO A 431 2.47 13.40 13.45
C PRO A 431 1.33 14.26 12.90
N LEU A 432 0.69 15.13 13.69
CA LEU A 432 -0.37 16.03 13.21
C LEU A 432 0.16 16.97 12.12
N LEU A 433 1.29 17.65 12.35
CA LEU A 433 1.92 18.48 11.33
C LEU A 433 2.32 17.65 10.11
N GLY A 434 2.80 16.41 10.31
CA GLY A 434 3.09 15.48 9.23
C GLY A 434 1.88 15.19 8.33
N LEU A 435 0.72 14.91 8.93
CA LEU A 435 -0.55 14.74 8.23
C LEU A 435 -0.96 16.03 7.53
N MET A 436 -0.91 17.17 8.22
CA MET A 436 -1.30 18.46 7.65
C MET A 436 -0.45 18.85 6.44
N ILE A 437 0.87 18.61 6.42
CA ILE A 437 1.73 18.86 5.24
C ILE A 437 1.23 18.05 4.04
N LYS A 438 0.89 16.77 4.27
CA LYS A 438 0.41 15.85 3.24
C LYS A 438 -0.92 16.34 2.67
N ILE A 439 -1.88 16.66 3.54
CA ILE A 439 -3.22 17.14 3.13
C ILE A 439 -3.12 18.53 2.49
N ALA A 440 -2.32 19.43 3.05
CA ALA A 440 -2.13 20.79 2.56
C ALA A 440 -1.52 20.83 1.16
N SER A 441 -0.92 19.75 0.65
CA SER A 441 -0.40 19.69 -0.72
C SER A 441 -1.52 19.71 -1.77
N ASN A 442 -2.76 19.41 -1.37
CA ASN A 442 -3.98 19.39 -2.19
C ASN A 442 -4.42 20.79 -2.70
N ARG A 443 -5.20 20.88 -3.78
CA ARG A 443 -5.65 22.16 -4.37
C ARG A 443 -6.98 22.70 -3.83
N ALA A 444 -7.54 22.12 -2.76
CA ALA A 444 -8.80 22.58 -2.17
C ALA A 444 -8.77 24.06 -1.75
N SER A 445 -9.83 24.81 -2.08
CA SER A 445 -9.96 26.25 -1.80
C SER A 445 -9.98 26.56 -0.30
N VAL A 446 -10.56 25.67 0.52
CA VAL A 446 -10.62 25.79 1.98
C VAL A 446 -9.22 26.00 2.60
N ILE A 447 -8.17 25.43 2.00
CA ILE A 447 -6.78 25.63 2.48
C ILE A 447 -6.38 27.11 2.45
N GLN A 448 -6.84 27.85 1.44
CA GLN A 448 -6.55 29.28 1.30
C GLN A 448 -7.22 30.12 2.38
N GLU A 449 -8.45 29.77 2.77
CA GLU A 449 -9.24 30.47 3.80
C GLU A 449 -8.57 30.36 5.17
N TYR A 450 -8.06 29.17 5.51
CA TYR A 450 -7.36 28.94 6.78
C TYR A 450 -5.85 29.23 6.73
N ALA A 451 -5.31 29.62 5.57
CA ALA A 451 -3.87 29.80 5.38
C ALA A 451 -3.26 30.82 6.36
N VAL A 452 -3.93 31.95 6.60
CA VAL A 452 -3.44 33.00 7.50
C VAL A 452 -3.32 32.47 8.93
N VAL A 453 -4.39 31.85 9.45
CA VAL A 453 -4.42 31.29 10.82
C VAL A 453 -3.36 30.20 10.97
N GLY A 454 -3.28 29.29 10.00
CA GLY A 454 -2.31 28.20 10.03
C GLY A 454 -0.86 28.67 9.99
N CYS A 455 -0.57 29.68 9.17
CA CYS A 455 0.75 30.27 9.11
C CYS A 455 1.15 30.97 10.42
N LYS A 456 0.23 31.71 11.05
CA LYS A 456 0.46 32.32 12.38
C LYS A 456 0.82 31.27 13.43
N ARG A 457 0.09 30.15 13.46
CA ARG A 457 0.37 29.04 14.38
C ARG A 457 1.72 28.40 14.09
N CYS A 458 2.07 28.16 12.82
CA CYS A 458 3.37 27.62 12.45
C CYS A 458 4.53 28.55 12.84
N LEU A 459 4.36 29.87 12.70
CA LEU A 459 5.37 30.86 13.09
C LEU A 459 5.70 30.82 14.59
N ALA A 460 4.71 30.54 15.44
CA ALA A 460 4.93 30.35 16.87
C ALA A 460 5.83 29.13 17.14
N LEU A 461 5.65 28.05 16.38
CA LEU A 461 6.41 26.79 16.49
C LEU A 461 7.84 26.87 15.94
N LEU A 462 8.19 27.90 15.16
CA LEU A 462 9.57 28.07 14.66
C LEU A 462 10.59 28.40 15.76
N SER A 463 10.12 28.70 16.97
CA SER A 463 10.95 28.93 18.15
C SER A 463 10.94 27.74 19.13
N ASP A 464 10.34 26.61 18.75
CA ASP A 464 10.24 25.42 19.60
C ASP A 464 11.63 24.80 19.87
N PRO A 465 11.90 24.24 21.07
CA PRO A 465 13.15 23.54 21.34
C PRO A 465 13.37 22.28 20.48
N ASP A 466 12.32 21.67 19.93
CA ASP A 466 12.38 20.46 19.13
C ASP A 466 12.60 20.77 17.64
N GLY A 467 13.77 20.40 17.11
CA GLY A 467 14.12 20.59 15.71
C GLY A 467 13.22 19.83 14.72
N GLY A 468 12.60 18.73 15.15
CA GLY A 468 11.64 17.96 14.36
C GLY A 468 10.32 18.72 14.20
N ILE A 469 9.81 19.32 15.28
CA ILE A 469 8.63 20.20 15.25
C ILE A 469 8.90 21.43 14.36
N ILE A 470 10.05 22.09 14.54
CA ILE A 470 10.45 23.21 13.68
C ILE A 470 10.42 22.78 12.20
N THR A 471 11.05 21.65 11.87
CA THR A 471 11.13 21.15 10.49
C THR A 471 9.73 20.91 9.89
N ARG A 472 8.80 20.34 10.66
CA ARG A 472 7.42 20.08 10.21
C ARG A 472 6.60 21.36 10.11
N ALA A 473 6.75 22.30 11.04
CA ALA A 473 6.09 23.61 10.99
C ALA A 473 6.53 24.41 9.74
N VAL A 474 7.83 24.43 9.44
CA VAL A 474 8.33 25.02 8.18
C VAL A 474 7.83 24.23 6.97
N GLY A 475 7.76 22.91 7.06
CA GLY A 475 7.17 22.07 6.02
C GLY A 475 5.75 22.51 5.66
N LEU A 476 4.91 22.73 6.66
CA LEU A 476 3.53 23.18 6.46
C LEU A 476 3.49 24.60 5.86
N LEU A 477 4.32 25.52 6.36
CA LEU A 477 4.48 26.86 5.76
C LEU A 477 4.85 26.79 4.28
N SER A 478 5.84 25.95 3.93
CA SER A 478 6.35 25.84 2.55
C SER A 478 5.31 25.35 1.54
N VAL A 479 4.25 24.70 2.02
CA VAL A 479 3.15 24.16 1.20
C VAL A 479 1.96 25.11 1.17
N VAL A 480 1.68 25.81 2.28
CA VAL A 480 0.52 26.71 2.41
C VAL A 480 0.80 28.10 1.83
N LEU A 481 2.00 28.66 2.03
CA LEU A 481 2.33 30.02 1.57
C LEU A 481 2.08 30.27 0.07
N PRO A 482 2.46 29.37 -0.87
CA PRO A 482 2.18 29.56 -2.29
C PRO A 482 0.68 29.70 -2.64
N LYS A 483 -0.22 29.33 -1.73
CA LYS A 483 -1.67 29.28 -1.95
C LYS A 483 -2.40 30.52 -1.49
N SER A 484 -1.76 31.38 -0.70
CA SER A 484 -2.38 32.58 -0.15
C SER A 484 -1.38 33.73 -0.06
N ALA A 485 -1.57 34.72 -0.93
CA ALA A 485 -0.79 35.95 -0.90
C ALA A 485 -0.96 36.70 0.44
N ALA A 486 -2.18 36.74 0.98
CA ALA A 486 -2.48 37.34 2.28
C ALA A 486 -1.71 36.66 3.41
N ALA A 487 -1.66 35.32 3.43
CA ALA A 487 -0.86 34.59 4.41
C ALA A 487 0.65 34.88 4.26
N THR A 488 1.13 35.00 3.02
CA THR A 488 2.53 35.33 2.74
C THR A 488 2.90 36.74 3.24
N GLN A 489 2.07 37.74 2.98
CA GLN A 489 2.29 39.10 3.48
C GLN A 489 2.30 39.15 5.01
N GLU A 490 1.35 38.49 5.65
CA GLU A 490 1.26 38.43 7.11
C GLU A 490 2.50 37.79 7.75
N VAL A 491 3.00 36.65 7.23
CA VAL A 491 4.20 36.03 7.82
C VAL A 491 5.47 36.87 7.62
N VAL A 492 5.57 37.59 6.50
CA VAL A 492 6.66 38.54 6.25
C VAL A 492 6.63 39.67 7.27
N GLN A 493 5.45 40.24 7.54
CA GLN A 493 5.29 41.28 8.57
C GLN A 493 5.66 40.78 9.98
N GLN A 494 5.46 39.48 10.27
CA GLN A 494 5.84 38.86 11.55
C GLN A 494 7.31 38.39 11.61
N GLY A 495 8.16 38.75 10.64
CA GLY A 495 9.60 38.47 10.68
C GLY A 495 9.97 37.02 10.40
N VAL A 496 9.21 36.31 9.55
CA VAL A 496 9.51 34.93 9.15
C VAL A 496 10.89 34.79 8.51
N VAL A 497 11.36 35.80 7.77
CA VAL A 497 12.64 35.76 7.04
C VAL A 497 13.80 35.54 8.00
N LYS A 498 13.84 36.28 9.11
CA LYS A 498 14.83 36.09 10.18
C LYS A 498 14.80 34.67 10.75
N LYS A 499 13.60 34.12 11.01
CA LYS A 499 13.45 32.77 11.58
C LYS A 499 13.93 31.69 10.60
N LEU A 500 13.49 31.75 9.33
CA LEU A 500 13.91 30.80 8.29
C LEU A 500 15.42 30.85 8.03
N LEU A 501 16.01 32.05 8.02
CA LEU A 501 17.45 32.20 7.84
C LEU A 501 18.24 31.55 8.99
N LYS A 502 17.75 31.68 10.24
CA LYS A 502 18.35 31.01 11.39
C LYS A 502 18.33 29.48 11.22
N ILE A 503 17.23 28.93 10.71
CA ILE A 503 17.09 27.49 10.46
C ILE A 503 18.03 27.03 9.33
N LEU A 504 18.14 27.79 8.24
CA LEU A 504 19.03 27.49 7.11
C LEU A 504 20.52 27.51 7.47
N LYS A 505 20.90 28.24 8.52
CA LYS A 505 22.28 28.24 9.03
C LYS A 505 22.62 26.97 9.83
N VAL A 506 21.61 26.24 10.32
CA VAL A 506 21.78 24.95 10.98
C VAL A 506 21.76 23.85 9.93
N GLU A 507 22.80 23.01 9.88
CA GLU A 507 22.93 21.99 8.84
C GLU A 507 21.94 20.83 9.05
N GLY A 508 20.84 20.84 8.30
CA GLY A 508 19.88 19.73 8.20
C GLY A 508 19.25 19.68 6.81
N GLN A 509 19.26 18.52 6.15
CA GLN A 509 18.83 18.41 4.75
C GLN A 509 17.33 18.70 4.56
N THR A 510 16.46 18.10 5.37
CA THR A 510 14.99 18.25 5.27
C THR A 510 14.51 19.62 5.74
N SER A 511 15.08 20.14 6.83
CA SER A 511 14.82 21.51 7.30
C SER A 511 15.25 22.53 6.25
N SER A 512 16.38 22.30 5.57
CA SER A 512 16.85 23.17 4.49
C SER A 512 15.89 23.19 3.31
N ARG A 513 15.40 22.02 2.85
CA ARG A 513 14.41 21.92 1.76
C ARG A 513 13.16 22.76 2.01
N TYR A 514 12.55 22.61 3.18
CA TYR A 514 11.33 23.35 3.48
C TYR A 514 11.61 24.84 3.73
N SER A 515 12.69 25.16 4.42
CA SER A 515 13.02 26.54 4.77
C SER A 515 13.35 27.39 3.54
N ILE A 516 14.13 26.86 2.60
CA ILE A 516 14.49 27.61 1.39
C ILE A 516 13.29 27.75 0.44
N LYS A 517 12.42 26.73 0.38
CA LYS A 517 11.17 26.80 -0.39
C LYS A 517 10.24 27.88 0.17
N ALA A 518 10.02 27.90 1.49
CA ALA A 518 9.24 28.95 2.14
C ALA A 518 9.87 30.34 1.94
N MET A 519 11.19 30.46 2.04
CA MET A 519 11.92 31.71 1.82
C MET A 519 11.81 32.21 0.37
N ALA A 520 11.83 31.31 -0.62
CA ALA A 520 11.65 31.67 -2.03
C ALA A 520 10.28 32.29 -2.28
N VAL A 521 9.23 31.76 -1.65
CA VAL A 521 7.86 32.31 -1.72
C VAL A 521 7.80 33.69 -1.05
N CYS A 522 8.38 33.84 0.13
CA CYS A 522 8.42 35.12 0.84
C CYS A 522 9.17 36.20 0.04
N THR A 523 10.35 35.88 -0.51
CA THR A 523 11.14 36.82 -1.31
C THR A 523 10.46 37.17 -2.64
N ALA A 524 9.69 36.25 -3.22
CA ALA A 524 8.87 36.53 -4.41
C ALA A 524 7.72 37.50 -4.12
N SER A 525 7.18 37.52 -2.89
CA SER A 525 5.97 38.27 -2.55
C SER A 525 6.15 39.79 -2.48
N GLY A 526 7.38 40.28 -2.29
CA GLY A 526 7.61 41.73 -2.21
C GLY A 526 9.01 42.13 -1.76
N GLN A 527 9.29 43.42 -1.95
CA GLN A 527 10.59 44.04 -1.68
C GLN A 527 10.98 43.98 -0.20
N GLN A 528 10.03 44.07 0.72
CA GLN A 528 10.26 44.00 2.17
C GLN A 528 11.03 42.73 2.59
N ALA A 529 10.61 41.55 2.10
CA ALA A 529 11.27 40.28 2.44
C ALA A 529 12.68 40.19 1.85
N CYS A 530 12.88 40.74 0.65
CA CYS A 530 14.20 40.80 0.00
C CYS A 530 15.16 41.73 0.76
N GLU A 531 14.70 42.91 1.15
CA GLU A 531 15.49 43.87 1.93
C GLU A 531 15.87 43.32 3.31
N GLU A 532 14.93 42.65 3.99
CA GLU A 532 15.19 41.99 5.27
C GLU A 532 16.24 40.88 5.11
N LEU A 533 16.13 40.05 4.07
CA LEU A 533 17.09 38.97 3.80
C LEU A 533 18.50 39.52 3.51
N VAL A 534 18.62 40.52 2.64
CA VAL A 534 19.91 41.17 2.30
C VAL A 534 20.54 41.83 3.53
N LYS A 535 19.71 42.44 4.41
CA LYS A 535 20.17 43.05 5.66
C LYS A 535 20.71 42.01 6.65
N LEU A 536 20.07 40.83 6.74
CA LEU A 536 20.43 39.78 7.71
C LEU A 536 21.52 38.81 7.22
N ASP A 537 21.63 38.58 5.92
CA ASP A 537 22.63 37.71 5.29
C ASP A 537 23.57 38.54 4.41
N LYS A 538 24.61 39.12 5.04
CA LYS A 538 25.59 39.98 4.35
C LYS A 538 26.18 39.25 3.15
N ARG A 539 26.13 39.88 1.97
CA ARG A 539 26.56 39.30 0.68
C ARG A 539 25.92 37.93 0.36
N LEU A 540 24.75 37.66 0.95
CA LEU A 540 23.96 36.44 0.78
C LEU A 540 24.79 35.16 0.92
N VAL A 541 25.70 35.13 1.90
CA VAL A 541 26.64 34.01 2.14
C VAL A 541 25.89 32.70 2.38
N THR A 542 24.79 32.73 3.12
CA THR A 542 23.99 31.54 3.41
C THR A 542 23.36 31.01 2.11
N MET A 543 22.76 31.89 1.30
CA MET A 543 22.18 31.51 0.00
C MET A 543 23.24 30.94 -0.96
N ARG A 544 24.43 31.56 -1.00
CA ARG A 544 25.55 31.07 -1.81
C ARG A 544 26.05 29.70 -1.36
N LYS A 545 26.15 29.46 -0.05
CA LYS A 545 26.52 28.13 0.48
C LYS A 545 25.51 27.06 0.04
N LEU A 546 24.22 27.39 0.03
CA LEU A 546 23.15 26.47 -0.41
C LEU A 546 23.21 26.14 -1.91
N LEU A 547 23.79 27.00 -2.76
CA LEU A 547 24.05 26.65 -4.16
C LEU A 547 25.05 25.49 -4.31
N GLY A 548 25.89 25.23 -3.30
CA GLY A 548 26.80 24.10 -3.28
C GLY A 548 26.16 22.78 -2.83
N SER A 549 24.86 22.76 -2.51
CA SER A 549 24.17 21.56 -2.03
C SER A 549 24.09 20.46 -3.10
N SER A 550 24.09 19.21 -2.65
CA SER A 550 23.77 18.05 -3.51
C SER A 550 22.28 18.00 -3.89
N ASP A 551 21.44 18.73 -3.16
CA ASP A 551 19.99 18.73 -3.28
C ASP A 551 19.47 19.75 -4.29
N GLU A 552 18.92 19.27 -5.40
CA GLU A 552 18.48 20.11 -6.52
C GLU A 552 17.35 21.08 -6.14
N LEU A 553 16.43 20.68 -5.26
CA LEU A 553 15.36 21.58 -4.78
C LEU A 553 15.95 22.72 -3.96
N VAL A 554 16.98 22.43 -3.15
CA VAL A 554 17.66 23.46 -2.36
C VAL A 554 18.40 24.43 -3.25
N VAL A 555 19.19 23.92 -4.21
CA VAL A 555 19.96 24.74 -5.15
C VAL A 555 19.03 25.62 -5.99
N GLY A 556 17.96 25.06 -6.56
CA GLY A 556 17.02 25.78 -7.40
C GLY A 556 16.32 26.92 -6.65
N ASN A 557 15.82 26.66 -5.44
CA ASN A 557 15.17 27.70 -4.62
C ASN A 557 16.17 28.74 -4.10
N ALA A 558 17.41 28.36 -3.79
CA ALA A 558 18.46 29.31 -3.42
C ALA A 558 18.80 30.26 -4.58
N ALA A 559 18.89 29.73 -5.81
CA ALA A 559 19.07 30.54 -7.01
C ALA A 559 17.89 31.53 -7.22
N LEU A 560 16.65 31.09 -7.00
CA LEU A 560 15.47 31.97 -7.06
C LEU A 560 15.53 33.08 -6.01
N CYS A 561 15.81 32.75 -4.74
CA CYS A 561 15.96 33.76 -3.67
C CYS A 561 17.00 34.81 -4.04
N LEU A 562 18.18 34.40 -4.54
CA LEU A 562 19.21 35.32 -5.01
C LEU A 562 18.65 36.22 -6.12
N GLY A 563 17.96 35.64 -7.11
CA GLY A 563 17.36 36.38 -8.22
C GLY A 563 16.26 37.36 -7.81
N HIS A 564 15.52 37.11 -6.73
CA HIS A 564 14.56 38.06 -6.17
C HIS A 564 15.29 39.23 -5.47
N CYS A 565 16.33 38.94 -4.70
CA CYS A 565 17.11 39.95 -3.97
C CYS A 565 17.88 40.92 -4.88
N LEU A 566 18.11 40.60 -6.15
CA LEU A 566 18.79 41.50 -7.10
C LEU A 566 18.03 42.80 -7.37
N ALA A 567 16.73 42.87 -7.07
CA ALA A 567 15.97 44.12 -7.13
C ALA A 567 16.37 45.13 -6.03
N VAL A 568 17.05 44.67 -4.96
CA VAL A 568 17.52 45.53 -3.86
C VAL A 568 18.80 46.24 -4.26
N LYS A 569 18.85 47.57 -4.09
CA LYS A 569 20.00 48.40 -4.46
C LYS A 569 21.27 47.93 -3.74
N GLY A 570 22.36 47.77 -4.48
CA GLY A 570 23.67 47.37 -3.96
C GLY A 570 23.86 45.87 -3.73
N THR A 571 22.83 45.04 -3.98
CA THR A 571 22.96 43.58 -3.85
C THR A 571 23.73 42.98 -5.02
N ALA A 572 23.51 43.45 -6.26
CA ALA A 572 24.21 42.97 -7.45
C ALA A 572 25.73 43.20 -7.35
N THR A 573 26.15 44.43 -7.03
CA THR A 573 27.56 44.80 -6.83
C THR A 573 28.22 43.93 -5.75
N GLY A 574 27.51 43.68 -4.65
CA GLY A 574 27.98 42.82 -3.55
C GLY A 574 28.13 41.35 -3.93
N LEU A 575 27.33 40.83 -4.87
CA LEU A 575 27.40 39.46 -5.36
C LEU A 575 28.46 39.28 -6.46
N LEU A 576 28.68 40.27 -7.32
CA LEU A 576 29.73 40.23 -8.35
C LEU A 576 31.14 40.10 -7.75
N GLY A 577 31.37 40.66 -6.56
CA GLY A 577 32.62 40.49 -5.81
C GLY A 577 32.80 39.10 -5.16
N THR A 578 32.11 38.07 -5.65
CA THR A 578 32.10 36.72 -5.05
C THR A 578 32.12 35.62 -6.11
N ASP A 579 32.22 34.35 -5.71
CA ASP A 579 32.17 33.18 -6.60
C ASP A 579 30.77 32.87 -7.17
N CYS A 580 29.74 33.65 -6.80
CA CYS A 580 28.34 33.41 -7.13
C CYS A 580 28.11 33.24 -8.64
N VAL A 581 28.72 34.09 -9.47
CA VAL A 581 28.59 34.04 -10.94
C VAL A 581 29.10 32.70 -11.49
N ILE A 582 30.27 32.26 -11.04
CA ILE A 582 30.89 31.01 -11.49
C ILE A 582 30.01 29.82 -11.08
N VAL A 583 29.50 29.82 -9.85
CA VAL A 583 28.63 28.74 -9.35
C VAL A 583 27.32 28.69 -10.13
N LEU A 584 26.68 29.84 -10.39
CA LEU A 584 25.46 29.92 -11.18
C LEU A 584 25.68 29.50 -12.64
N LEU A 585 26.81 29.86 -13.26
CA LEU A 585 27.17 29.44 -14.62
C LEU A 585 27.33 27.91 -14.71
N ARG A 586 27.99 27.29 -13.72
CA ARG A 586 28.11 25.81 -13.67
C ARG A 586 26.74 25.13 -13.58
N HIS A 587 25.83 25.69 -12.79
CA HIS A 587 24.47 25.15 -12.66
C HIS A 587 23.65 25.35 -13.94
N ALA A 588 23.73 26.53 -14.56
CA ALA A 588 23.07 26.82 -15.83
C ALA A 588 23.60 25.96 -17.00
N ALA A 589 24.90 25.67 -17.01
CA ALA A 589 25.57 24.85 -18.03
C ALA A 589 25.62 23.34 -17.70
N GLY A 590 24.98 22.90 -16.60
CA GLY A 590 25.03 21.52 -16.11
C GLY A 590 24.29 20.50 -16.98
N LYS A 591 24.33 19.21 -16.62
CA LYS A 591 23.68 18.11 -17.36
C LYS A 591 22.13 18.20 -17.35
N SER A 592 21.47 17.65 -18.38
CA SER A 592 20.01 17.74 -18.65
C SER A 592 19.06 17.25 -17.54
N LYS A 593 19.55 16.50 -16.54
CA LYS A 593 18.71 16.00 -15.45
C LYS A 593 18.27 17.09 -14.46
N ARG A 594 18.83 18.31 -14.52
CA ARG A 594 18.63 19.41 -13.55
C ARG A 594 17.85 20.61 -14.13
N VAL A 595 16.75 20.36 -14.83
CA VAL A 595 16.05 21.40 -15.62
C VAL A 595 15.65 22.62 -14.78
N ASP A 596 15.01 22.43 -13.63
CA ASP A 596 14.55 23.54 -12.78
C ASP A 596 15.73 24.36 -12.22
N VAL A 597 16.83 23.70 -11.86
CA VAL A 597 18.04 24.36 -11.34
C VAL A 597 18.70 25.16 -12.45
N GLN A 598 18.82 24.60 -13.65
CA GLN A 598 19.37 25.30 -14.82
C GLN A 598 18.55 26.56 -15.13
N GLN A 599 17.23 26.42 -15.20
CA GLN A 599 16.33 27.52 -15.49
C GLN A 599 16.43 28.62 -14.44
N ASN A 600 16.36 28.26 -13.15
CA ASN A 600 16.44 29.24 -12.06
C ASN A 600 17.81 29.93 -12.02
N ALA A 601 18.90 29.20 -12.25
CA ALA A 601 20.25 29.78 -12.31
C ALA A 601 20.40 30.73 -13.51
N ALA A 602 19.90 30.35 -14.68
CA ALA A 602 19.92 31.18 -15.89
C ALA A 602 19.09 32.46 -15.73
N ILE A 603 17.90 32.38 -15.12
CA ILE A 603 17.06 33.55 -14.80
C ILE A 603 17.82 34.50 -13.87
N THR A 604 18.46 33.97 -12.82
CA THR A 604 19.23 34.78 -11.87
C THR A 604 20.45 35.43 -12.50
N LEU A 605 21.18 34.73 -13.37
CA LEU A 605 22.27 35.31 -14.17
C LEU A 605 21.77 36.41 -15.10
N GLY A 606 20.67 36.18 -15.82
CA GLY A 606 20.08 37.18 -16.71
C GLY A 606 19.67 38.45 -15.96
N LYS A 607 19.11 38.31 -14.76
CA LYS A 607 18.81 39.44 -13.87
C LYS A 607 20.09 40.17 -13.42
N LEU A 608 21.15 39.44 -13.09
CA LEU A 608 22.43 40.01 -12.67
C LEU A 608 23.05 40.87 -13.79
N CYS A 609 23.06 40.36 -15.03
CA CYS A 609 23.53 41.10 -16.19
C CYS A 609 22.73 42.38 -16.47
N ARG A 610 21.40 42.34 -16.24
CA ARG A 610 20.52 43.51 -16.43
C ARG A 610 20.76 44.63 -15.42
N VAL A 611 21.00 44.27 -14.16
CA VAL A 611 21.21 45.26 -13.09
C VAL A 611 22.60 45.91 -13.20
N GLU A 612 23.58 45.18 -13.72
CA GLU A 612 24.95 45.65 -13.82
C GLU A 612 25.63 45.18 -15.11
N PRO A 613 25.51 45.94 -16.22
CA PRO A 613 25.97 45.53 -17.55
C PRO A 613 27.51 45.41 -17.70
N ARG A 614 28.29 45.57 -16.63
CA ARG A 614 29.77 45.49 -16.65
C ARG A 614 30.32 44.07 -16.78
N LEU A 615 29.47 43.05 -16.84
CA LEU A 615 29.86 41.64 -16.99
C LEU A 615 30.51 41.30 -18.35
N ASP A 616 30.40 42.16 -19.36
CA ASP A 616 30.97 41.91 -20.70
C ASP A 616 32.51 42.02 -20.77
N VAL A 617 33.20 42.53 -19.75
CA VAL A 617 34.64 42.88 -19.85
C VAL A 617 35.59 41.82 -19.27
N TRP A 618 35.09 40.83 -18.51
CA TRP A 618 35.96 39.87 -17.82
C TRP A 618 36.20 38.55 -18.59
N GLY A 619 35.63 38.41 -19.79
CA GLY A 619 35.84 37.26 -20.67
C GLY A 619 37.13 37.29 -21.51
N GLN A 620 37.87 38.41 -21.56
CA GLN A 620 39.01 38.54 -22.48
C GLN A 620 40.40 38.59 -21.80
N ASN A 621 40.53 38.88 -20.50
CA ASN A 621 41.85 39.16 -19.90
C ASN A 621 42.37 38.18 -18.84
N ALA A 622 41.71 37.02 -18.60
CA ALA A 622 42.16 36.07 -17.57
C ALA A 622 42.66 34.70 -18.08
N TYR A 623 42.76 34.48 -19.41
CA TYR A 623 43.10 33.17 -19.98
C TYR A 623 44.47 33.05 -20.68
N PHE A 624 45.38 34.03 -20.56
CA PHE A 624 46.67 33.96 -21.26
C PHE A 624 47.96 34.08 -20.43
N HIS A 625 47.89 34.16 -19.10
CA HIS A 625 49.10 34.17 -18.26
C HIS A 625 49.06 33.16 -17.11
N SER A 626 49.07 31.86 -17.42
CA SER A 626 49.71 30.88 -16.52
C SER A 626 50.07 29.53 -17.17
N ALA A 627 50.11 29.41 -18.51
CA ALA A 627 50.45 28.17 -19.20
C ALA A 627 51.75 28.30 -20.00
N LYS A 628 52.82 28.80 -19.37
CA LYS A 628 54.21 28.61 -19.79
C LYS A 628 55.10 28.75 -18.58
N GLU A 629 55.36 27.62 -17.91
CA GLU A 629 56.68 27.22 -17.40
C GLU A 629 56.54 25.84 -16.74
N SER A 630 57.12 24.85 -17.42
CA SER A 630 57.33 23.45 -17.02
C SER A 630 58.63 23.36 -16.17
N PRO A 631 58.96 22.25 -15.47
CA PRO A 631 58.96 20.86 -15.97
C PRO A 631 57.81 19.99 -15.47
#